data_AF-A0A6A6I2Q3-F1
#
_entry.id   AF-A0A6A6I2Q3-F1
#
_cell.length_a   1.000
_cell.length_b   1.000
_cell.length_c   1.000
_cell.angle_alpha   90.00
_cell.angle_beta   90.00
_cell.angle_gamma   90.00
#
_symmetry.space_group_name_H-M   'P 1'
#
loop_
_entity.id
_entity.type
_entity.pdbx_description
1 polymer ?
#
loop_
_entity_poly.entity_id
_entity_poly.type
_entity_poly.pdbx_seq_one_letter_code
_entity_poly.pdbx_strand_id
1 'polypeptide(L)'
;MCLNCPSDMRKALQMKLGACDAHTIAKWHEIFLETVRDMYDRSVWSLRDWVRNAERARRDSNYSPNCEFLHEIARHLIHSNETLDVALDTTECVQKYCRRFAVAASTSPKQREQNLEGLERLSVLGKDMKGIKRRSESLRERLQNEINLAFHLIAQRDSRITLQMGEDSRKDSNNMRSIAIVGLVYLPGTFVSGLFGMNFFDFNVDSGRQTWAVSEKLWLYWAITVPLTLATILLWVVAFHGDAITRRLRAR
;
A
#
# COMPACT_ATOMS: atom_id res chain seq x y z
N MET A 1 -31.93 -31.56 -1.92
CA MET A 1 -31.27 -30.71 -0.90
C MET A 1 -29.99 -30.17 -1.50
N CYS A 2 -29.76 -28.85 -1.43
CA CYS A 2 -28.55 -28.21 -1.95
C CYS A 2 -27.29 -28.81 -1.29
N LEU A 3 -26.32 -29.26 -2.09
CA LEU A 3 -25.03 -29.73 -1.59
C LEU A 3 -24.39 -28.62 -0.74
N ASN A 4 -23.92 -28.96 0.47
CA ASN A 4 -23.27 -28.06 1.42
C ASN A 4 -24.15 -26.99 2.12
N CYS A 5 -25.48 -27.17 2.16
CA CYS A 5 -26.34 -26.34 3.02
C CYS A 5 -25.93 -26.47 4.51
N PRO A 6 -25.62 -25.36 5.21
CA PRO A 6 -25.23 -25.36 6.62
C PRO A 6 -26.27 -26.07 7.50
N SER A 7 -25.80 -26.75 8.54
CA SER A 7 -26.65 -27.58 9.41
C SER A 7 -27.75 -26.77 10.09
N ASP A 8 -27.47 -25.53 10.49
CA ASP A 8 -28.46 -24.60 11.06
C ASP A 8 -29.55 -24.22 10.05
N MET A 9 -29.16 -23.96 8.80
CA MET A 9 -30.10 -23.64 7.71
C MET A 9 -31.00 -24.84 7.43
N ARG A 10 -30.43 -26.04 7.37
CA ARG A 10 -31.18 -27.27 7.12
C ARG A 10 -32.24 -27.49 8.20
N LYS A 11 -31.87 -27.32 9.47
CA LYS A 11 -32.79 -27.43 10.61
C LYS A 11 -33.89 -26.37 10.56
N ALA A 12 -33.54 -25.12 10.28
CA ALA A 12 -34.51 -24.03 10.16
C ALA A 12 -35.52 -24.27 9.03
N LEU A 13 -35.04 -24.70 7.85
CA LEU A 13 -35.90 -25.06 6.72
C LEU A 13 -36.80 -26.25 7.06
N GLN A 14 -36.26 -27.34 7.61
CA GLN A 14 -37.04 -28.52 7.96
C GLN A 14 -38.16 -28.19 8.96
N MET A 15 -37.86 -27.36 9.97
CA MET A 15 -38.84 -26.91 10.95
C MET A 15 -39.94 -26.04 10.33
N LYS A 16 -39.56 -25.02 9.53
CA LYS A 16 -40.53 -24.10 8.91
C LYS A 16 -41.37 -24.76 7.83
N LEU A 17 -40.78 -25.64 7.02
CA LEU A 17 -41.47 -26.35 5.93
C LEU A 17 -42.40 -27.44 6.47
N GLY A 18 -42.04 -28.11 7.57
CA GLY A 18 -42.88 -29.13 8.21
C GLY A 18 -44.19 -28.58 8.80
N ALA A 19 -44.24 -27.29 9.11
CA ALA A 19 -45.44 -26.61 9.62
C ALA A 19 -46.33 -26.00 8.52
N CYS A 20 -45.97 -26.17 7.25
CA CYS A 20 -46.58 -25.42 6.15
C CYS A 20 -47.57 -26.28 5.34
N ASP A 21 -48.80 -25.80 5.21
CA ASP A 21 -49.84 -26.45 4.40
C ASP A 21 -49.54 -26.28 2.90
N ALA A 22 -49.61 -27.38 2.15
CA ALA A 22 -49.10 -27.51 0.78
C ALA A 22 -49.88 -26.72 -0.30
N HIS A 23 -50.92 -25.96 0.07
CA HIS A 23 -51.88 -25.40 -0.89
C HIS A 23 -51.48 -24.07 -1.54
N THR A 24 -50.40 -23.41 -1.09
CA THR A 24 -49.99 -22.11 -1.65
C THR A 24 -48.52 -22.11 -2.06
N ILE A 25 -48.26 -22.13 -3.38
CA ILE A 25 -46.90 -22.12 -3.97
C ILE A 25 -46.06 -20.94 -3.44
N ALA A 26 -46.68 -19.76 -3.27
CA ALA A 26 -45.99 -18.57 -2.77
C ALA A 26 -45.42 -18.75 -1.36
N LYS A 27 -46.05 -19.59 -0.52
CA LYS A 27 -45.65 -19.78 0.89
C LYS A 27 -44.37 -20.59 1.05
N TRP A 28 -44.12 -21.55 0.14
CA TRP A 28 -42.84 -22.26 0.06
C TRP A 28 -41.70 -21.32 -0.30
N HIS A 29 -41.93 -20.47 -1.30
CA HIS A 29 -40.95 -19.47 -1.72
C HIS A 29 -40.70 -18.41 -0.65
N GLU A 30 -41.73 -17.97 0.07
CA GLU A 30 -41.61 -17.07 1.23
C GLU A 30 -40.67 -17.64 2.29
N ILE A 31 -40.92 -18.86 2.79
CA ILE A 31 -40.10 -19.51 3.82
C ILE A 31 -38.64 -19.68 3.37
N PHE A 32 -38.45 -20.08 2.12
CA PHE A 32 -37.10 -20.26 1.57
C PHE A 32 -36.36 -18.93 1.46
N LEU A 33 -37.01 -17.90 0.91
CA LEU A 33 -36.43 -16.57 0.75
C LEU A 33 -36.12 -15.92 2.09
N GLU A 34 -36.98 -16.06 3.11
CA GLU A 34 -36.68 -15.60 4.46
C GLU A 34 -35.38 -16.19 4.99
N THR A 35 -35.23 -17.52 4.86
CA THR A 35 -34.08 -18.23 5.40
C THR A 35 -32.79 -17.85 4.67
N VAL A 36 -32.86 -17.73 3.34
CA VAL A 36 -31.73 -17.29 2.51
C VAL A 36 -31.36 -15.83 2.79
N ARG A 37 -32.37 -14.96 2.96
CA ARG A 37 -32.19 -13.54 3.32
C ARG A 37 -31.43 -13.38 4.63
N ASP A 38 -31.80 -14.14 5.66
CA ASP A 38 -31.12 -14.08 6.96
C ASP A 38 -29.66 -14.52 6.88
N MET A 39 -29.35 -15.49 6.01
CA MET A 39 -27.97 -15.93 5.80
C MET A 39 -27.12 -14.88 5.06
N TYR A 40 -27.67 -14.30 4.00
CA TYR A 40 -26.99 -13.20 3.30
C TYR A 40 -26.76 -12.01 4.22
N ASP A 41 -27.75 -11.65 5.03
CA ASP A 41 -27.59 -10.59 6.01
C ASP A 41 -26.42 -10.88 6.95
N ARG A 42 -26.41 -12.05 7.61
CA ARG A 42 -25.31 -12.47 8.51
C ARG A 42 -23.94 -12.46 7.82
N SER A 43 -23.87 -12.94 6.57
CA SER A 43 -22.63 -12.93 5.79
C SER A 43 -22.11 -11.51 5.57
N VAL A 44 -22.98 -10.59 5.15
CA VAL A 44 -22.62 -9.17 4.94
C VAL A 44 -22.25 -8.49 6.26
N TRP A 45 -22.93 -8.80 7.37
CA TRP A 45 -22.56 -8.29 8.69
C TRP A 45 -21.17 -8.76 9.14
N SER A 46 -20.82 -10.02 8.87
CA SER A 46 -19.46 -10.53 9.12
C SER A 46 -18.41 -9.74 8.32
N LEU A 47 -18.63 -9.55 7.01
CA LEU A 47 -17.73 -8.76 6.15
C LEU A 47 -17.60 -7.31 6.63
N ARG A 48 -18.68 -6.71 7.13
CA ARG A 48 -18.66 -5.38 7.72
C ARG A 48 -17.72 -5.28 8.90
N ASP A 49 -17.73 -6.29 9.77
CA ASP A 49 -16.88 -6.27 10.97
C ASP A 49 -15.40 -6.32 10.60
N TRP A 50 -15.05 -7.06 9.54
CA TRP A 50 -13.71 -7.04 8.96
C TRP A 50 -13.32 -5.65 8.42
N VAL A 51 -14.18 -5.01 7.62
CA VAL A 51 -13.94 -3.64 7.13
C VAL A 51 -13.80 -2.66 8.29
N ARG A 52 -14.67 -2.75 9.29
CA ARG A 52 -14.64 -1.88 10.46
C ARG A 52 -13.35 -2.05 11.29
N ASN A 53 -12.87 -3.28 11.41
CA ASN A 53 -11.61 -3.55 12.10
C ASN A 53 -10.42 -2.93 11.35
N ALA A 54 -10.41 -3.03 10.01
CA ALA A 54 -9.41 -2.35 9.19
C ALA A 54 -9.47 -0.82 9.33
N GLU A 55 -10.67 -0.22 9.30
CA GLU A 55 -10.86 1.22 9.51
C GLU A 55 -10.34 1.68 10.88
N ARG A 56 -10.53 0.86 11.93
CA ARG A 56 -10.10 1.14 13.30
C ARG A 56 -8.60 1.03 13.48
N ALA A 57 -7.94 0.09 12.80
CA ALA A 57 -6.49 -0.12 12.91
C ALA A 57 -5.68 1.15 12.59
N ARG A 58 -6.21 2.01 11.72
CA ARG A 58 -5.62 3.32 11.37
C ARG A 58 -5.47 4.29 12.55
N ARG A 59 -6.25 4.14 13.62
CA ARG A 59 -6.17 5.04 14.78
C ARG A 59 -4.89 4.84 15.59
N ASP A 60 -4.15 3.79 15.32
CA ASP A 60 -2.85 3.54 15.93
C ASP A 60 -1.79 4.52 15.40
N SER A 61 -0.98 5.07 16.29
CA SER A 61 0.13 5.97 15.95
C SER A 61 1.22 5.26 15.14
N ASN A 62 1.34 3.94 15.27
CA ASN A 62 2.29 3.11 14.52
C ASN A 62 1.63 2.37 13.34
N TYR A 63 0.51 2.88 12.82
CA TYR A 63 -0.21 2.24 11.74
C TYR A 63 0.68 1.97 10.51
N SER A 64 0.79 0.69 10.16
CA SER A 64 1.31 0.21 8.88
C SER A 64 0.16 -0.44 8.10
N PRO A 65 -0.18 0.05 6.90
CA PRO A 65 -1.26 -0.55 6.13
C PRO A 65 -0.92 -1.99 5.71
N ASN A 66 -1.78 -2.95 6.05
CA ASN A 66 -1.68 -4.32 5.54
C ASN A 66 -2.48 -4.44 4.25
N CYS A 67 -1.83 -4.17 3.12
CA CYS A 67 -2.46 -4.17 1.80
C CYS A 67 -2.98 -5.55 1.38
N GLU A 68 -2.28 -6.63 1.75
CA GLU A 68 -2.73 -8.00 1.47
C GLU A 68 -4.06 -8.28 2.15
N PHE A 69 -4.16 -7.97 3.45
CA PHE A 69 -5.38 -8.17 4.21
C PHE A 69 -6.55 -7.33 3.68
N LEU A 70 -6.32 -6.06 3.35
CA LEU A 70 -7.34 -5.21 2.73
C LEU A 70 -7.82 -5.78 1.39
N HIS A 71 -6.90 -6.33 0.59
CA HIS A 71 -7.21 -6.93 -0.70
C HIS A 71 -8.01 -8.24 -0.55
N GLU A 72 -7.69 -9.08 0.44
CA GLU A 72 -8.47 -10.29 0.74
C GLU A 72 -9.92 -9.97 1.12
N ILE A 73 -10.14 -8.97 1.98
CA ILE A 73 -11.50 -8.50 2.31
C ILE A 73 -12.21 -8.01 1.05
N ALA A 74 -11.51 -7.28 0.17
CA ALA A 74 -12.08 -6.77 -1.08
C ALA A 74 -12.54 -7.90 -2.00
N ARG A 75 -11.74 -8.96 -2.15
CA ARG A 75 -12.11 -10.14 -2.94
C ARG A 75 -13.40 -10.77 -2.41
N HIS A 76 -13.52 -10.94 -1.09
CA HIS A 76 -14.72 -11.50 -0.48
C HIS A 76 -15.96 -10.58 -0.63
N LEU A 77 -15.80 -9.26 -0.53
CA LEU A 77 -16.89 -8.31 -0.76
C LEU A 77 -17.35 -8.28 -2.22
N ILE A 78 -16.42 -8.38 -3.18
CA ILE A 78 -16.75 -8.48 -4.60
C ILE A 78 -17.57 -9.74 -4.86
N HIS A 79 -17.10 -10.89 -4.38
CA HIS A 79 -17.83 -12.15 -4.54
C HIS A 79 -19.19 -12.15 -3.82
N SER A 80 -19.27 -11.55 -2.63
CA SER A 80 -20.54 -11.38 -1.92
C SER A 80 -21.53 -10.52 -2.71
N ASN A 81 -21.05 -9.45 -3.37
CA ASN A 81 -21.90 -8.62 -4.23
C ASN A 81 -22.39 -9.39 -5.46
N GLU A 82 -21.51 -10.10 -6.16
CA GLU A 82 -21.87 -10.94 -7.32
C GLU A 82 -22.95 -11.97 -6.93
N THR A 83 -22.75 -12.66 -5.81
CA THR A 83 -23.71 -13.66 -5.33
C THR A 83 -25.05 -13.03 -4.95
N LEU A 84 -25.04 -11.84 -4.36
CA LEU A 84 -26.26 -11.08 -4.04
C LEU A 84 -26.99 -10.59 -5.29
N ASP A 85 -26.28 -10.21 -6.36
CA ASP A 85 -26.89 -9.84 -7.65
C ASP A 85 -27.64 -11.04 -8.25
N VAL A 86 -27.01 -12.22 -8.29
CA VAL A 86 -27.66 -13.45 -8.75
C VAL A 86 -28.87 -13.80 -7.88
N ALA A 87 -28.76 -13.64 -6.56
CA ALA A 87 -29.87 -13.89 -5.64
C ALA A 87 -31.04 -12.92 -5.84
N LEU A 88 -30.76 -11.64 -6.15
CA LEU A 88 -31.77 -10.64 -6.47
C LEU A 88 -32.49 -10.96 -7.76
N ASP A 89 -31.76 -11.24 -8.84
CA ASP A 89 -32.35 -11.61 -10.13
C ASP A 89 -33.24 -12.85 -9.99
N THR A 90 -32.78 -13.84 -9.21
CA THR A 90 -33.55 -15.04 -8.90
C THR A 90 -34.83 -14.71 -8.12
N THR A 91 -34.73 -13.82 -7.13
CA THR A 91 -35.88 -13.38 -6.33
C THR A 91 -36.92 -12.65 -7.20
N GLU A 92 -36.48 -11.78 -8.10
CA GLU A 92 -37.36 -11.08 -9.04
C GLU A 92 -38.06 -12.04 -10.01
N CYS A 93 -37.34 -13.05 -10.51
CA CYS A 93 -37.91 -14.11 -11.34
C CYS A 93 -38.98 -14.91 -10.59
N VAL A 94 -38.69 -15.30 -9.33
CA VAL A 94 -39.64 -16.04 -8.48
C VAL A 94 -40.88 -15.20 -8.18
N GLN A 95 -40.73 -13.92 -7.88
CA GLN A 95 -41.85 -12.99 -7.69
C GLN A 95 -42.73 -12.88 -8.93
N LYS A 96 -42.12 -12.72 -10.11
CA LYS A 96 -42.84 -12.65 -11.39
C LYS A 96 -43.61 -13.93 -11.68
N TYR A 97 -42.99 -15.09 -11.44
CA TYR A 97 -43.62 -16.39 -11.63
C TYR A 97 -44.79 -16.60 -10.66
N CYS A 98 -44.58 -16.36 -9.36
CA CYS A 98 -45.62 -16.47 -8.33
C CYS A 98 -46.80 -15.56 -8.64
N ARG A 99 -46.55 -14.31 -9.07
CA ARG A 99 -47.61 -13.37 -9.44
C ARG A 99 -48.45 -13.87 -10.61
N ARG A 100 -47.79 -14.38 -11.66
CA ARG A 100 -48.49 -14.93 -12.84
C ARG A 100 -49.32 -16.16 -12.47
N PHE A 101 -48.78 -17.06 -11.66
CA PHE A 101 -49.50 -18.25 -11.20
C PHE A 101 -50.67 -17.89 -10.30
N ALA A 102 -50.49 -16.97 -9.34
CA ALA A 102 -51.54 -16.51 -8.45
C ALA A 102 -52.75 -15.96 -9.21
N VAL A 103 -52.53 -15.18 -10.28
CA VAL A 103 -53.60 -14.68 -11.14
C VAL A 103 -54.32 -15.82 -11.87
N ALA A 104 -53.59 -16.81 -12.38
CA ALA A 104 -54.15 -17.92 -13.14
C ALA A 104 -54.88 -18.98 -12.28
N ALA A 105 -54.42 -19.22 -11.05
CA ALA A 105 -54.92 -20.28 -10.17
C ALA A 105 -56.05 -19.83 -9.21
N SER A 106 -56.44 -18.55 -9.24
CA SER A 106 -57.45 -18.00 -8.33
C SER A 106 -58.87 -18.40 -8.73
N THR A 107 -59.36 -19.55 -8.24
CA THR A 107 -60.74 -20.03 -8.49
C THR A 107 -61.75 -19.57 -7.44
N SER A 108 -61.29 -19.19 -6.24
CA SER A 108 -62.12 -18.76 -5.10
C SER A 108 -61.65 -17.42 -4.52
N PRO A 109 -62.56 -16.55 -4.04
CA PRO A 109 -62.20 -15.26 -3.43
C PRO A 109 -61.26 -15.40 -2.23
N LYS A 110 -61.46 -16.42 -1.38
CA LYS A 110 -60.58 -16.68 -0.21
C LYS A 110 -59.16 -17.07 -0.64
N GLN A 111 -59.02 -17.87 -1.71
CA GLN A 111 -57.73 -18.26 -2.26
C GLN A 111 -57.01 -17.05 -2.88
N ARG A 112 -57.76 -16.15 -3.52
CA ARG A 112 -57.23 -14.94 -4.14
C ARG A 112 -56.63 -13.98 -3.10
N GLU A 113 -57.31 -13.80 -1.97
CA GLU A 113 -56.82 -12.98 -0.85
C GLU A 113 -55.54 -13.57 -0.25
N GLN A 114 -55.51 -14.87 0.03
CA GLN A 114 -54.31 -15.56 0.53
C GLN A 114 -53.12 -15.49 -0.43
N ASN A 115 -53.38 -15.61 -1.74
CA ASN A 115 -52.35 -15.46 -2.76
C ASN A 115 -51.81 -14.02 -2.81
N LEU A 116 -52.67 -13.00 -2.67
CA LEU A 116 -52.26 -11.60 -2.63
C LEU A 116 -51.38 -11.30 -1.41
N GLU A 117 -51.76 -11.77 -0.21
CA GLU A 117 -50.96 -11.62 1.00
C GLU A 117 -49.56 -12.25 0.81
N GLY A 118 -49.48 -13.47 0.29
CA GLY A 118 -48.21 -14.14 0.02
C GLY A 118 -47.33 -13.39 -0.98
N LEU A 119 -47.93 -12.77 -2.01
CA LEU A 119 -47.19 -11.96 -2.98
C LEU A 119 -46.66 -10.65 -2.37
N GLU A 120 -47.43 -10.02 -1.50
CA GLU A 120 -46.99 -8.81 -0.79
C GLU A 120 -45.81 -9.12 0.12
N ARG A 121 -45.89 -10.21 0.91
CA ARG A 121 -44.77 -10.67 1.73
C ARG A 121 -43.53 -10.98 0.91
N LEU A 122 -43.68 -11.69 -0.20
CA LEU A 122 -42.59 -11.99 -1.12
C LEU A 122 -41.95 -10.70 -1.68
N SER A 123 -42.76 -9.67 -1.97
CA SER A 123 -42.28 -8.36 -2.41
C SER A 123 -41.46 -7.65 -1.34
N VAL A 124 -41.90 -7.70 -0.07
CA VAL A 124 -41.16 -7.14 1.06
C VAL A 124 -39.81 -7.84 1.22
N LEU A 125 -39.76 -9.18 1.15
CA LEU A 125 -38.51 -9.93 1.21
C LEU A 125 -37.53 -9.56 0.08
N GLY A 126 -38.04 -9.34 -1.14
CA GLY A 126 -37.21 -8.86 -2.24
C GLY A 126 -36.63 -7.46 -1.99
N LYS A 127 -37.40 -6.57 -1.37
CA LYS A 127 -36.90 -5.25 -0.95
C LYS A 127 -35.81 -5.38 0.12
N ASP A 128 -35.99 -6.27 1.09
CA ASP A 128 -35.00 -6.53 2.14
C ASP A 128 -33.67 -7.04 1.56
N MET A 129 -33.75 -7.99 0.62
CA MET A 129 -32.60 -8.49 -0.13
C MET A 129 -31.89 -7.35 -0.88
N LYS A 130 -32.64 -6.45 -1.51
CA LYS A 130 -32.08 -5.29 -2.20
C LYS A 130 -31.37 -4.34 -1.22
N GLY A 131 -31.93 -4.19 -0.02
CA GLY A 131 -31.29 -3.46 1.08
C GLY A 131 -29.98 -4.09 1.53
N ILE A 132 -29.90 -5.42 1.64
CA ILE A 132 -28.65 -6.14 1.95
C ILE A 132 -27.60 -5.88 0.85
N LYS A 133 -27.98 -5.96 -0.42
CA LYS A 133 -27.08 -5.67 -1.55
C LYS A 133 -26.53 -4.26 -1.51
N ARG A 134 -27.39 -3.26 -1.35
CA ARG A 134 -26.98 -1.86 -1.25
C ARG A 134 -26.01 -1.60 -0.10
N ARG A 135 -26.22 -2.28 1.04
CA ARG A 135 -25.27 -2.23 2.15
C ARG A 135 -23.92 -2.83 1.75
N SER A 136 -23.90 -4.01 1.15
CA SER A 136 -22.68 -4.68 0.68
C SER A 136 -21.90 -3.85 -0.36
N GLU A 137 -22.60 -3.14 -1.25
CA GLU A 137 -21.98 -2.18 -2.18
C GLU A 137 -21.32 -1.01 -1.45
N SER A 138 -22.01 -0.42 -0.47
CA SER A 138 -21.45 0.65 0.36
C SER A 138 -20.21 0.20 1.15
N LEU A 139 -20.21 -1.04 1.67
CA LEU A 139 -19.03 -1.63 2.31
C LEU A 139 -17.84 -1.73 1.35
N ARG A 140 -18.09 -2.18 0.11
CA ARG A 140 -17.05 -2.27 -0.94
C ARG A 140 -16.45 -0.90 -1.23
N GLU A 141 -17.28 0.14 -1.35
CA GLU A 141 -16.81 1.51 -1.59
C GLU A 141 -15.98 2.05 -0.42
N ARG A 142 -16.43 1.82 0.81
CA ARG A 142 -15.66 2.18 2.01
C ARG A 142 -14.30 1.49 2.02
N LEU A 143 -14.25 0.18 1.76
CA LEU A 143 -12.99 -0.55 1.70
C LEU A 143 -12.08 -0.05 0.56
N GLN A 144 -12.64 0.32 -0.59
CA GLN A 144 -11.85 0.89 -1.68
C GLN A 144 -11.19 2.22 -1.27
N ASN A 145 -11.92 3.07 -0.54
CA ASN A 145 -11.37 4.30 0.01
C ASN A 145 -10.24 4.01 1.00
N GLU A 146 -10.37 2.97 1.82
CA GLU A 146 -9.31 2.51 2.73
C GLU A 146 -8.06 2.03 1.99
N ILE A 147 -8.23 1.23 0.94
CA ILE A 147 -7.12 0.76 0.08
C ILE A 147 -6.40 1.95 -0.56
N ASN A 148 -7.15 2.90 -1.11
CA ASN A 148 -6.56 4.09 -1.74
C ASN A 148 -5.76 4.92 -0.72
N LEU A 149 -6.30 5.12 0.48
CA LEU A 149 -5.58 5.82 1.53
C LEU A 149 -4.30 5.06 1.95
N ALA A 150 -4.37 3.73 2.09
CA ALA A 150 -3.21 2.90 2.41
C ALA A 150 -2.06 3.13 1.40
N PHE A 151 -2.37 3.13 0.11
CA PHE A 151 -1.38 3.41 -0.93
C PHE A 151 -0.82 4.84 -0.85
N HIS A 152 -1.66 5.84 -0.59
CA HIS A 152 -1.19 7.22 -0.40
C HIS A 152 -0.25 7.35 0.79
N LEU A 153 -0.54 6.68 1.91
CA LEU A 153 0.32 6.70 3.10
C LEU A 153 1.66 6.02 2.86
N ILE A 154 1.67 4.89 2.14
CA ILE A 154 2.90 4.20 1.75
C ILE A 154 3.73 5.11 0.83
N ALA A 155 3.14 5.67 -0.22
CA ALA A 155 3.83 6.57 -1.15
C ALA A 155 4.39 7.82 -0.44
N GLN A 156 3.65 8.39 0.51
CA GLN A 156 4.11 9.51 1.32
C GLN A 156 5.32 9.13 2.20
N ARG A 157 5.27 7.95 2.81
CA ARG A 157 6.38 7.42 3.62
C ARG A 157 7.62 7.18 2.78
N ASP A 158 7.48 6.53 1.62
CA ASP A 158 8.59 6.24 0.70
C ASP A 158 9.20 7.53 0.16
N SER A 159 8.38 8.55 -0.14
CA SER A 159 8.86 9.87 -0.55
C SER A 159 9.69 10.52 0.56
N ARG A 160 9.24 10.44 1.82
CA ARG A 160 9.99 10.97 2.96
C ARG A 160 11.32 10.25 3.17
N ILE A 161 11.33 8.92 3.07
CA ILE A 161 12.55 8.11 3.17
C ILE A 161 13.52 8.49 2.05
N THR A 162 13.03 8.60 0.81
CA THR A 162 13.86 9.00 -0.35
C THR A 162 14.46 10.40 -0.16
N LEU A 163 13.69 11.35 0.35
CA LEU A 163 14.19 12.70 0.67
C LEU A 163 15.28 12.65 1.74
N GLN A 164 15.07 11.89 2.82
CA GLN A 164 16.07 11.71 3.88
C GLN A 164 17.35 11.06 3.32
N MET A 165 17.22 10.02 2.51
CA MET A 165 18.36 9.40 1.83
C MET A 165 19.09 10.39 0.91
N GLY A 166 18.36 11.27 0.22
CA GLY A 166 18.94 12.34 -0.60
C GLY A 166 19.69 13.38 0.22
N GLU A 167 19.14 13.78 1.38
CA GLU A 167 19.80 14.69 2.31
C GLU A 167 21.08 14.08 2.90
N ASP A 168 21.01 12.83 3.33
CA ASP A 168 22.16 12.13 3.90
C ASP A 168 23.23 11.86 2.83
N SER A 169 22.83 11.51 1.61
CA SER A 169 23.75 11.41 0.45
C SER A 169 24.41 12.75 0.12
N ARG A 170 23.69 13.86 0.28
CA ARG A 170 24.24 15.21 0.08
C ARG A 170 25.25 15.57 1.17
N LYS A 171 24.98 15.23 2.43
CA LYS A 171 25.94 15.39 3.53
C LYS A 171 27.19 14.54 3.28
N ASP A 172 27.00 13.28 2.86
CA ASP A 172 28.11 12.39 2.54
C ASP A 172 28.95 12.92 1.37
N SER A 173 28.32 13.46 0.33
CA SER A 173 29.01 14.13 -0.78
C SER A 173 29.85 15.33 -0.32
N ASN A 174 29.35 16.12 0.64
CA ASN A 174 30.11 17.24 1.23
C ASN A 174 31.31 16.74 2.04
N ASN A 175 31.14 15.64 2.79
CA ASN A 175 32.24 15.02 3.53
C ASN A 175 33.31 14.47 2.57
N MET A 176 32.89 13.78 1.52
CA MET A 176 33.79 13.27 0.47
C MET A 176 34.57 14.42 -0.20
N ARG A 177 33.90 15.54 -0.50
CA ARG A 177 34.55 16.75 -1.03
C ARG A 177 35.60 17.30 -0.07
N SER A 178 35.30 17.32 1.23
CA SER A 178 36.23 17.81 2.25
C SER A 178 37.50 16.95 2.32
N ILE A 179 37.36 15.62 2.29
CA ILE A 179 38.50 14.68 2.25
C ILE A 179 39.34 14.89 0.99
N ALA A 180 38.68 15.04 -0.18
CA ALA A 180 39.38 15.30 -1.44
C ALA A 180 40.19 16.60 -1.40
N ILE A 181 39.64 17.67 -0.81
CA ILE A 181 40.34 18.95 -0.62
C ILE A 181 41.58 18.75 0.27
N VAL A 182 41.44 18.03 1.39
CA VAL A 182 42.58 17.69 2.26
C VAL A 182 43.66 16.95 1.46
N GLY A 183 43.29 15.93 0.68
CA GLY A 183 44.22 15.19 -0.18
C GLY A 183 44.95 16.08 -1.20
N LEU A 184 44.26 17.01 -1.84
CA LEU A 184 44.85 17.97 -2.79
C LEU A 184 45.93 18.85 -2.17
N VAL A 185 45.82 19.18 -0.87
CA VAL A 185 46.82 19.97 -0.15
C VAL A 185 48.01 19.12 0.29
N TYR A 186 47.77 17.90 0.79
CA TYR A 186 48.83 17.04 1.33
C TYR A 186 49.69 16.34 0.26
N LEU A 187 49.10 16.00 -0.90
CA LEU A 187 49.80 15.25 -1.95
C LEU A 187 51.05 15.98 -2.51
N PRO A 188 50.99 17.27 -2.90
CA PRO A 188 52.16 18.01 -3.38
C PRO A 188 53.25 18.13 -2.33
N GLY A 189 52.88 18.45 -1.09
CA GLY A 189 53.83 18.61 0.02
C GLY A 189 54.54 17.31 0.38
N THR A 190 53.82 16.18 0.37
CA THR A 190 54.39 14.85 0.63
C THR A 190 55.33 14.42 -0.50
N PHE A 191 54.96 14.65 -1.76
CA PHE A 191 55.81 14.35 -2.91
C PHE A 191 57.13 15.10 -2.87
N VAL A 192 57.08 16.42 -2.66
CA VAL A 192 58.28 17.26 -2.54
C VAL A 192 59.09 16.84 -1.30
N SER A 193 58.44 16.61 -0.15
CA SER A 193 59.13 16.12 1.06
C SER A 193 59.86 14.79 0.82
N GLY A 194 59.29 13.87 0.03
CA GLY A 194 59.96 12.61 -0.34
C GLY A 194 61.19 12.83 -1.21
N LEU A 195 61.07 13.65 -2.25
CA LEU A 195 62.19 13.99 -3.15
C LEU A 195 63.37 14.63 -2.41
N PHE A 196 63.07 15.58 -1.52
CA PHE A 196 64.08 16.26 -0.71
C PHE A 196 64.57 15.41 0.46
N GLY A 197 63.72 14.58 1.08
CA GLY A 197 64.12 13.66 2.16
C GLY A 197 65.17 12.64 1.72
N MET A 198 65.16 12.24 0.44
CA MET A 198 66.17 11.33 -0.12
C MET A 198 67.52 12.00 -0.47
N ASN A 199 67.56 13.33 -0.62
CA ASN A 199 68.74 14.02 -1.19
C ASN A 199 69.32 15.13 -0.30
N PHE A 200 68.63 15.54 0.77
CA PHE A 200 68.90 16.82 1.44
C PHE A 200 69.40 16.74 2.89
N PHE A 201 69.31 15.57 3.53
CA PHE A 201 69.93 15.34 4.84
C PHE A 201 71.35 14.82 4.66
N ASP A 202 72.30 15.73 4.52
CA ASP A 202 73.72 15.39 4.64
C ASP A 202 74.11 15.47 6.12
N PHE A 203 74.17 14.31 6.78
CA PHE A 203 74.61 14.20 8.18
C PHE A 203 76.13 14.30 8.20
N ASN A 204 76.68 15.52 8.24
CA ASN A 204 78.11 15.67 8.38
C ASN A 204 78.52 15.36 9.83
N VAL A 205 78.98 14.12 10.08
CA VAL A 205 79.57 13.70 11.35
C VAL A 205 81.03 14.12 11.32
N ASP A 206 81.29 15.38 11.63
CA ASP A 206 82.64 15.82 11.93
C ASP A 206 82.76 16.18 13.41
N SER A 207 83.47 15.30 14.12
CA SER A 207 84.04 15.53 15.45
C SER A 207 83.07 15.67 16.64
N GLY A 208 82.51 14.54 17.10
CA GLY A 208 82.22 14.31 18.54
C GLY A 208 81.11 15.10 19.23
N ARG A 209 80.42 16.03 18.56
CA ARG A 209 79.19 16.67 19.06
C ARG A 209 78.09 16.50 18.03
N GLN A 210 77.03 15.78 18.40
CA GLN A 210 75.81 15.69 17.60
C GLN A 210 75.10 17.05 17.62
N THR A 211 75.50 17.97 16.75
CA THR A 211 74.72 19.19 16.49
C THR A 211 73.74 18.88 15.36
N TRP A 212 72.46 19.00 15.66
CA TRP A 212 71.36 18.92 14.68
C TRP A 212 71.51 20.05 13.66
N ALA A 213 72.27 19.83 12.58
CA ALA A 213 72.48 20.82 11.54
C ALA A 213 71.33 20.73 10.52
N VAL A 214 70.41 21.70 10.60
CA VAL A 214 69.39 21.92 9.57
C VAL A 214 70.07 22.61 8.38
N SER A 215 70.02 22.01 7.18
CA SER A 215 70.65 22.56 5.96
C SER A 215 70.01 23.91 5.55
N GLU A 216 70.84 24.90 5.20
CA GLU A 216 70.42 26.28 4.88
C GLU A 216 69.46 26.39 3.68
N LYS A 217 69.38 25.39 2.80
CA LYS A 217 68.47 25.42 1.63
C LYS A 217 67.08 24.83 1.90
N LEU A 218 66.69 24.70 3.17
CA LEU A 218 65.32 24.37 3.58
C LEU A 218 64.28 25.36 3.00
N TRP A 219 64.68 26.60 2.69
CA TRP A 219 63.82 27.56 1.99
C TRP A 219 63.35 27.08 0.61
N LEU A 220 64.14 26.23 -0.07
CA LEU A 220 63.80 25.69 -1.39
C LEU A 220 62.59 24.75 -1.36
N TYR A 221 62.36 24.06 -0.24
CA TYR A 221 61.17 23.25 -0.02
C TYR A 221 59.90 24.11 -0.13
N TRP A 222 59.88 25.26 0.54
CA TRP A 222 58.74 26.18 0.51
C TRP A 222 58.57 26.83 -0.86
N ALA A 223 59.68 27.19 -1.52
CA ALA A 223 59.68 27.79 -2.85
C ALA A 223 59.07 26.89 -3.94
N ILE A 224 59.16 25.56 -3.81
CA ILE A 224 58.63 24.60 -4.79
C ILE A 224 57.24 24.08 -4.38
N THR A 225 57.04 23.81 -3.09
CA THR A 225 55.79 23.22 -2.58
C THR A 225 54.59 24.15 -2.75
N VAL A 226 54.76 25.45 -2.48
CA VAL A 226 53.65 26.42 -2.55
C VAL A 226 53.12 26.59 -3.99
N PRO A 227 53.96 26.83 -5.01
CA PRO A 227 53.49 26.90 -6.40
C PRO A 227 52.85 25.60 -6.89
N LEU A 228 53.40 24.44 -6.52
CA LEU A 228 52.86 23.14 -6.93
C LEU A 228 51.47 22.88 -6.31
N THR A 229 51.27 23.29 -5.06
CA THR A 229 49.97 23.20 -4.39
C THR A 229 48.94 24.15 -5.04
N LEU A 230 49.35 25.38 -5.39
CA LEU A 230 48.50 26.31 -6.14
C LEU A 230 48.13 25.76 -7.52
N ALA A 231 49.09 25.17 -8.24
CA ALA A 231 48.86 24.59 -9.56
C ALA A 231 47.87 23.41 -9.52
N THR A 232 48.00 22.52 -8.54
CA THR A 232 47.09 21.37 -8.37
C THR A 232 45.66 21.80 -8.01
N ILE A 233 45.50 22.81 -7.13
CA ILE A 233 44.19 23.39 -6.83
C ILE A 233 43.59 24.08 -8.06
N LEU A 234 44.38 24.88 -8.80
CA LEU A 234 43.92 25.55 -10.02
C LEU A 234 43.44 24.55 -11.07
N LEU A 235 44.19 23.47 -11.30
CA LEU A 235 43.80 22.40 -12.21
C LEU A 235 42.48 21.75 -11.79
N TRP A 236 42.29 21.47 -10.50
CA TRP A 236 41.04 20.91 -9.99
C TRP A 236 39.85 21.86 -10.18
N VAL A 237 40.02 23.16 -9.90
CA VAL A 237 38.97 24.17 -10.08
C VAL A 237 38.56 24.27 -11.55
N VAL A 238 39.53 24.33 -12.47
CA VAL A 238 39.28 24.42 -13.91
C VAL A 238 38.60 23.15 -14.44
N ALA A 239 39.08 21.96 -14.06
CA ALA A 239 38.46 20.70 -14.48
C ALA A 239 37.03 20.55 -13.95
N PHE A 240 36.81 20.83 -12.66
CA PHE A 240 35.50 20.68 -12.02
C PHE A 240 34.47 21.71 -12.51
N HIS A 241 34.88 22.97 -12.74
CA HIS A 241 33.98 24.00 -13.31
C HIS A 241 33.78 23.80 -14.82
N GLY A 242 34.77 23.28 -15.54
CA GLY A 242 34.66 22.94 -16.96
C GLY A 242 33.63 21.84 -17.22
N ASP A 243 33.61 20.81 -16.38
CA ASP A 243 32.62 19.72 -16.45
C ASP A 243 31.19 20.18 -16.15
N ALA A 244 31.01 21.15 -15.24
CA ALA A 244 29.69 21.72 -14.94
C ALA A 244 29.12 22.55 -16.12
N ILE A 245 29.98 23.25 -16.85
CA ILE A 245 29.60 24.06 -18.02
C ILE A 245 29.31 23.16 -19.23
N THR A 246 30.15 22.15 -19.48
CA THR A 246 29.95 21.21 -20.59
C THR A 246 28.71 20.32 -20.41
N ARG A 247 28.35 19.93 -19.18
CA ARG A 247 27.09 19.20 -18.91
C ARG A 247 25.84 20.02 -19.22
N ARG A 248 25.85 21.33 -18.96
CA ARG A 248 24.73 22.24 -19.31
C ARG A 248 24.59 22.47 -20.81
N LEU A 249 25.70 22.44 -21.55
CA LEU A 249 25.70 22.58 -23.01
C LEU A 249 25.25 21.31 -23.75
N ARG A 250 25.38 20.12 -23.12
CA ARG A 250 25.01 18.83 -23.71
C ARG A 250 23.57 18.37 -23.37
N ALA A 251 22.89 19.07 -22.47
CA ALA A 251 21.49 18.83 -22.07
C ALA A 251 20.47 19.76 -22.78
N ARG A 252 20.96 20.55 -23.75
CA ARG A 252 20.16 21.28 -24.75
C ARG A 252 20.33 20.58 -26.10
#